data_AF-A0A9P6XVB6-F1
#
_entry.id   AF-A0A9P6XVB6-F1
#
_cell.length_a   1.000
_cell.length_b   1.000
_cell.length_c   1.000
_cell.angle_alpha   90.00
_cell.angle_beta   90.00
_cell.angle_gamma   90.00
#
_symmetry.space_group_name_H-M   'P 1'
#
loop_
_entity.id
_entity.type
_entity.pdbx_description
1 polymer ?
#
loop_
_entity_poly.entity_id
_entity_poly.type
_entity_poly.pdbx_seq_one_letter_code
_entity_poly.pdbx_strand_id
1 'polypeptide(L)'
;MQLGSVWGHGAYQAPDWTADWLHRELTAWLDLAARDQPGQAYAQLAPPDPAALREARRAEYRANRSDAATDTLTVSPRRARAIAQTAAYYDQVFADAPALHGSRESFAMKENTLPDAARRTQLTRENRHLHQQLAA
;
A
#
# COMPACT_ATOMS: atom_id res chain seq x y z
N MET A 1 13.96 -13.13 8.57
CA MET A 1 13.00 -13.34 7.45
C MET A 1 12.28 -14.68 7.63
N GLN A 2 11.56 -14.87 8.74
CA GLN A 2 10.97 -16.17 9.10
C GLN A 2 9.45 -16.22 8.93
N LEU A 3 8.78 -15.06 8.84
CA LEU A 3 7.33 -14.98 8.71
C LEU A 3 6.87 -14.96 7.25
N GLY A 4 7.50 -14.09 6.45
CA GLY A 4 7.35 -14.03 5.00
C GLY A 4 8.65 -13.56 4.37
N SER A 5 8.60 -13.08 3.13
CA SER A 5 9.75 -12.52 2.43
C SER A 5 9.68 -11.01 2.26
N VAL A 6 10.84 -10.39 2.07
CA VAL A 6 10.98 -9.01 1.62
C VAL A 6 11.99 -9.04 0.48
N TRP A 7 11.63 -8.45 -0.66
CA TRP A 7 12.43 -8.53 -1.89
C TRP A 7 12.78 -9.97 -2.30
N GLY A 8 11.85 -10.90 -2.11
CA GLY A 8 12.00 -12.31 -2.49
C GLY A 8 12.87 -13.15 -1.54
N HIS A 9 13.39 -12.57 -0.46
CA HIS A 9 14.22 -13.29 0.50
C HIS A 9 13.45 -13.52 1.80
N GLY A 10 13.15 -14.78 2.13
CA GLY A 10 12.51 -15.13 3.39
C GLY A 10 11.72 -16.43 3.35
N ALA A 11 10.75 -16.56 4.26
CA ALA A 11 9.83 -17.68 4.30
C ALA A 11 8.73 -17.53 3.24
N TYR A 12 8.09 -18.65 2.90
CA TYR A 12 7.12 -18.74 1.79
C TYR A 12 5.65 -18.91 2.23
N GLN A 13 5.37 -18.97 3.53
CA GLN A 13 4.01 -19.16 4.04
C GLN A 13 3.21 -17.86 4.04
N ALA A 14 3.74 -16.80 4.65
CA ALA A 14 3.20 -15.44 4.48
C ALA A 14 3.71 -14.86 3.15
N PRO A 15 3.03 -13.83 2.60
CA PRO A 15 3.41 -13.27 1.30
C PRO A 15 4.78 -12.60 1.33
N ASP A 16 5.28 -12.24 0.14
CA ASP A 16 6.30 -11.23 0.02
C ASP A 16 5.70 -9.86 0.35
N TRP A 17 6.14 -9.24 1.44
CA TRP A 17 5.57 -8.01 1.95
C TRP A 17 5.79 -6.83 0.98
N THR A 18 6.91 -6.82 0.24
CA THR A 18 7.15 -5.76 -0.77
C THR A 18 6.16 -5.89 -1.91
N ALA A 19 5.95 -7.11 -2.42
CA ALA A 19 5.02 -7.35 -3.53
C ALA A 19 3.56 -7.15 -3.13
N ASP A 20 3.14 -7.65 -1.96
CA ASP A 20 1.77 -7.48 -1.44
C ASP A 20 1.46 -6.00 -1.17
N TRP A 21 2.41 -5.26 -0.58
CA TRP A 21 2.26 -3.81 -0.37
C TRP A 21 2.07 -3.08 -1.70
N LEU A 22 2.98 -3.32 -2.65
CA LEU A 22 2.94 -2.68 -3.96
C LEU A 22 1.63 -2.96 -4.67
N HIS A 23 1.16 -4.21 -4.64
CA HIS A 23 -0.11 -4.58 -5.24
C HIS A 23 -1.29 -3.84 -4.60
N ARG A 24 -1.38 -3.82 -3.27
CA ARG A 24 -2.46 -3.17 -2.53
C ARG A 24 -2.49 -1.66 -2.75
N GLU A 25 -1.33 -1.00 -2.71
CA GLU A 25 -1.21 0.44 -2.96
C GLU A 25 -1.65 0.79 -4.40
N LEU A 26 -1.24 0.00 -5.38
CA LEU A 26 -1.62 0.19 -6.79
C LEU A 26 -3.12 -0.04 -7.03
N THR A 27 -3.73 -1.01 -6.33
CA THR A 27 -5.17 -1.28 -6.40
C THR A 27 -5.97 -0.17 -5.72
N ALA A 28 -5.57 0.24 -4.50
CA ALA A 28 -6.17 1.36 -3.78
C ALA A 28 -6.09 2.66 -4.60
N TRP A 29 -4.97 2.91 -5.27
CA TRP A 29 -4.83 4.07 -6.16
C TRP A 29 -5.83 4.04 -7.32
N LEU A 30 -6.06 2.87 -7.94
CA LEU A 30 -7.04 2.72 -9.03
C LEU A 30 -8.46 2.91 -8.54
N ASP A 31 -8.80 2.35 -7.38
CA ASP A 31 -10.13 2.52 -6.78
C ASP A 31 -10.39 3.98 -6.42
N LEU A 32 -9.39 4.69 -5.89
CA LEU A 32 -9.48 6.12 -5.62
C LEU A 32 -9.62 6.93 -6.91
N ALA A 33 -8.88 6.59 -7.97
CA ALA A 33 -8.98 7.28 -9.26
C ALA A 33 -10.32 7.03 -9.95
N ALA A 34 -10.87 5.82 -9.84
CA ALA A 34 -12.18 5.48 -10.39
C ALA A 34 -13.30 6.27 -9.71
N ARG A 35 -13.21 6.54 -8.40
CA ARG A 35 -14.21 7.36 -7.69
C ARG A 35 -14.28 8.81 -8.15
N ASP A 36 -13.21 9.32 -8.77
CA ASP A 36 -13.21 10.66 -9.38
C ASP A 36 -14.06 10.71 -10.67
N GLN A 37 -14.43 9.56 -11.25
CA GLN A 37 -15.27 9.40 -12.44
C GLN A 37 -16.58 8.66 -12.06
N PRO A 38 -17.76 9.22 -12.42
CA PRO A 38 -19.11 8.81 -11.93
C PRO A 38 -19.28 7.98 -10.62
N GLY A 39 -18.37 8.04 -9.65
CA GLY A 39 -18.43 7.28 -8.40
C GLY A 39 -18.38 5.75 -8.54
N GLN A 40 -17.94 5.19 -9.68
CA GLN A 40 -17.94 3.74 -9.90
C GLN A 40 -16.70 3.06 -9.30
N ALA A 41 -16.84 1.80 -8.87
CA ALA A 41 -15.69 0.99 -8.49
C ALA A 41 -14.83 0.70 -9.73
N TYR A 42 -13.50 0.66 -9.59
CA TYR A 42 -12.60 0.39 -10.72
C TYR A 42 -12.94 -0.92 -11.45
N ALA A 43 -13.36 -1.94 -10.69
CA ALA A 43 -13.79 -3.24 -11.23
C ALA A 43 -15.06 -3.20 -12.10
N GLN A 44 -15.83 -2.11 -12.03
CA GLN A 44 -17.11 -1.94 -12.75
C GLN A 44 -16.98 -1.02 -13.97
N LEU A 45 -15.83 -0.39 -14.17
CA LEU A 45 -15.62 0.54 -15.27
C LEU A 45 -15.65 -0.17 -16.63
N ALA A 46 -16.39 0.41 -17.58
CA ALA A 46 -16.42 -0.05 -18.96
C ALA A 46 -15.20 0.47 -19.75
N PRO A 47 -14.70 -0.28 -20.75
CA PRO A 47 -13.67 0.24 -21.65
C PRO A 47 -14.09 1.57 -22.32
N PRO A 48 -13.16 2.54 -22.50
CA PRO A 48 -11.71 2.43 -22.33
C PRO A 48 -11.18 2.83 -20.93
N ASP A 49 -12.04 3.21 -19.99
CA ASP A 49 -11.67 3.85 -18.73
C ASP A 49 -10.66 3.05 -17.89
N PRO A 50 -10.77 1.70 -17.73
CA PRO A 50 -9.76 0.92 -17.01
C PRO A 50 -8.36 1.02 -17.61
N ALA A 51 -8.24 1.09 -18.94
CA ALA A 51 -6.94 1.16 -19.60
C ALA A 51 -6.28 2.53 -19.37
N ALA A 52 -7.05 3.61 -19.48
CA ALA A 52 -6.58 4.97 -19.21
C ALA A 52 -6.07 5.10 -17.76
N LEU A 53 -6.82 4.59 -16.78
CA LEU A 53 -6.42 4.62 -15.38
C LEU A 53 -5.16 3.78 -15.09
N ARG A 54 -4.98 2.62 -15.76
CA ARG A 54 -3.75 1.82 -15.64
C ARG A 54 -2.52 2.56 -16.15
N GLU A 55 -2.62 3.26 -17.28
CA GLU A 55 -1.51 4.06 -17.80
C GLU A 55 -1.22 5.27 -16.92
N ALA A 56 -2.25 5.96 -16.41
CA ALA A 56 -2.07 7.06 -15.46
C ALA A 56 -1.36 6.59 -14.18
N ARG A 57 -1.77 5.45 -13.62
CA ARG A 57 -1.10 4.81 -12.47
C ARG A 57 0.35 4.47 -12.79
N ARG A 58 0.61 3.89 -13.97
CA ARG A 58 1.97 3.55 -14.40
C ARG A 58 2.86 4.79 -14.43
N ALA A 59 2.38 5.88 -15.01
CA ALA A 59 3.12 7.14 -15.07
C ALA A 59 3.40 7.71 -13.67
N GLU A 60 2.40 7.70 -12.78
CA GLU A 60 2.54 8.16 -11.39
C GLU A 60 3.64 7.42 -10.62
N TYR A 61 3.67 6.08 -10.69
CA TYR A 61 4.59 5.25 -9.90
C TYR A 61 5.97 5.07 -10.51
N ARG A 62 6.11 5.19 -11.83
CA ARG A 62 7.42 5.07 -12.51
C ARG A 62 8.18 6.38 -12.64
N ALA A 63 7.50 7.53 -12.45
CA ALA A 63 8.16 8.82 -12.44
C ALA A 63 9.07 8.98 -11.21
N ASN A 64 10.32 9.41 -11.43
CA ASN A 64 11.19 9.78 -10.32
C ASN A 64 10.78 11.16 -9.77
N ARG A 65 10.42 11.21 -8.49
CA ARG A 65 10.02 12.43 -7.77
C ARG A 65 10.89 12.70 -6.53
N SER A 66 12.08 12.11 -6.48
CA SER A 66 13.04 12.42 -5.45
C SER A 66 13.79 13.70 -5.78
N ASP A 67 13.82 14.64 -4.85
CA ASP A 67 14.74 15.76 -4.88
C ASP A 67 16.03 15.35 -4.16
N ALA A 68 17.15 15.32 -4.90
CA ALA A 68 18.45 14.93 -4.38
C ALA A 68 19.05 15.99 -3.44
N ALA A 69 18.66 17.27 -3.57
CA ALA A 69 19.18 18.35 -2.74
C ALA A 69 18.55 18.33 -1.33
N THR A 70 17.29 17.89 -1.24
CA THR A 70 16.53 17.84 0.03
C THR A 70 16.29 16.42 0.54
N ASP A 71 16.82 15.40 -0.14
CA ASP A 71 16.56 13.97 0.08
C ASP A 71 15.07 13.64 0.31
N THR A 72 14.20 14.38 -0.38
CA THR A 72 12.75 14.33 -0.17
C THR A 72 12.08 13.63 -1.34
N LEU A 73 11.13 12.75 -1.05
CA LEU A 73 10.24 12.14 -2.04
C LEU A 73 8.87 12.79 -1.94
N THR A 74 8.42 13.39 -3.05
CA THR A 74 7.07 13.99 -3.12
C THR A 74 6.10 13.02 -3.79
N VAL A 75 5.01 12.68 -3.11
CA VAL A 75 3.93 11.83 -3.62
C VAL A 75 2.66 12.65 -3.87
N SER A 76 1.84 12.26 -4.85
CA SER A 76 0.55 12.94 -5.08
C SER A 76 -0.41 12.72 -3.90
N PRO A 77 -1.41 13.62 -3.72
CA PRO A 77 -2.46 13.43 -2.71
C PRO A 77 -3.20 12.09 -2.86
N ARG A 78 -3.43 11.62 -4.10
CA ARG A 78 -4.07 10.33 -4.35
C ARG A 78 -3.19 9.17 -3.89
N ARG A 79 -1.90 9.21 -4.18
CA ARG A 79 -0.94 8.19 -3.72
C ARG A 79 -0.79 8.20 -2.20
N ALA A 80 -0.74 9.37 -1.57
CA ALA A 80 -0.74 9.49 -0.11
C ALA A 80 -1.96 8.81 0.53
N ARG A 81 -3.16 8.97 -0.06
CA ARG A 81 -4.37 8.27 0.40
C ARG A 81 -4.28 6.76 0.20
N ALA A 82 -3.74 6.30 -0.92
CA ALA A 82 -3.53 4.88 -1.19
C ALA A 82 -2.55 4.23 -0.18
N ILE A 83 -1.44 4.91 0.11
CA ILE A 83 -0.46 4.51 1.15
C ILE A 83 -1.16 4.39 2.51
N ALA A 84 -1.97 5.38 2.90
CA ALA A 84 -2.68 5.35 4.18
C ALA A 84 -3.68 4.18 4.27
N GLN A 85 -4.39 3.87 3.18
CA GLN A 85 -5.30 2.71 3.13
C GLN A 85 -4.54 1.38 3.25
N THR A 86 -3.41 1.24 2.56
CA THR A 86 -2.55 0.06 2.65
C THR A 86 -1.94 -0.09 4.05
N ALA A 87 -1.48 1.00 4.66
CA ALA A 87 -0.94 1.00 6.02
C ALA A 87 -2.00 0.53 7.05
N ALA A 88 -3.26 0.96 6.89
CA ALA A 88 -4.35 0.54 7.78
C ALA A 88 -4.63 -0.97 7.71
N TYR A 89 -4.44 -1.61 6.55
CA TYR A 89 -4.52 -3.06 6.44
C TYR A 89 -3.39 -3.75 7.23
N TYR A 90 -2.16 -3.28 7.09
CA TYR A 90 -1.02 -3.87 7.78
C TYR A 90 -1.04 -3.64 9.29
N ASP A 91 -1.53 -2.48 9.75
CA ASP A 91 -1.76 -2.27 11.19
C ASP A 91 -2.69 -3.35 11.76
N GLN A 92 -3.78 -3.68 11.05
CA GLN A 92 -4.73 -4.70 11.47
C GLN A 92 -4.20 -6.13 11.36
N VAL A 93 -3.47 -6.47 10.29
CA VAL A 93 -2.98 -7.85 10.08
C VAL A 93 -1.91 -8.23 11.09
N PHE A 94 -1.09 -7.26 11.54
CA PHE A 94 -0.06 -7.47 12.56
C PHE A 94 -0.58 -7.29 13.99
N ALA A 95 -1.81 -6.80 14.16
CA ALA A 95 -2.53 -6.75 15.44
C ALA A 95 -3.40 -8.01 15.63
N ASP A 96 -4.57 -7.85 16.26
CA ASP A 96 -5.54 -8.88 16.63
C ASP A 96 -6.94 -8.60 16.04
N ALA A 97 -7.03 -7.80 14.97
CA ALA A 97 -8.29 -7.43 14.35
C ALA A 97 -9.10 -8.69 13.94
N PRO A 98 -10.32 -8.92 14.46
CA PRO A 98 -11.07 -10.16 14.24
C PRO A 98 -11.35 -10.44 12.75
N ALA A 99 -11.55 -9.38 11.96
CA ALA A 99 -11.80 -9.47 10.53
C ALA A 99 -10.64 -10.12 9.73
N LEU A 100 -9.42 -10.13 10.28
CA LEU A 100 -8.22 -10.67 9.62
C LEU A 100 -7.69 -11.94 10.29
N HIS A 101 -8.46 -12.56 11.19
CA HIS A 101 -8.07 -13.82 11.85
C HIS A 101 -7.75 -14.91 10.82
N GLY A 102 -8.64 -15.18 9.87
CA GLY A 102 -8.41 -16.18 8.83
C GLY A 102 -7.23 -15.87 7.91
N SER A 103 -6.92 -14.58 7.70
CA SER A 103 -5.70 -14.17 7.00
C SER A 103 -4.44 -14.51 7.79
N ARG A 104 -4.43 -14.26 9.10
CA ARG A 104 -3.32 -14.62 9.99
C ARG A 104 -3.11 -16.12 10.06
N GLU A 105 -4.19 -16.91 10.15
CA GLU A 105 -4.09 -18.38 10.07
C GLU A 105 -3.45 -18.84 8.75
N SER A 106 -3.92 -18.30 7.62
CA SER A 106 -3.40 -18.63 6.28
C SER A 106 -1.91 -18.28 6.14
N PHE A 107 -1.47 -17.21 6.81
CA PHE A 107 -0.07 -16.75 6.82
C PHE A 107 0.78 -17.40 7.93
N ALA A 108 0.23 -18.33 8.72
CA ALA A 108 0.85 -18.89 9.92
C ALA A 108 1.37 -17.81 10.89
N MET A 109 0.63 -16.71 11.00
CA MET A 109 0.89 -15.62 11.94
C MET A 109 0.17 -15.89 13.25
N LYS A 110 0.84 -15.61 14.37
CA LYS A 110 0.17 -15.57 15.67
C LYS A 110 -0.78 -14.37 15.73
N GLU A 111 -1.83 -14.48 16.54
CA GLU A 111 -2.62 -13.32 16.94
C GLU A 111 -1.72 -12.29 17.63
N ASN A 112 -1.99 -11.01 17.36
CA ASN A 112 -1.22 -9.91 17.91
C ASN A 112 0.30 -10.04 17.66
N THR A 113 0.66 -10.28 16.39
CA THR A 113 2.06 -10.53 15.98
C THR A 113 3.00 -9.41 16.43
N LEU A 114 2.58 -8.15 16.32
CA LEU A 114 3.32 -6.96 16.77
C LEU A 114 2.43 -6.09 17.69
N PRO A 115 2.46 -6.29 19.01
CA PRO A 115 1.52 -5.63 19.94
C PRO A 115 1.65 -4.11 20.03
N ASP A 116 2.85 -3.59 19.86
CA ASP A 116 3.12 -2.16 19.93
C ASP A 116 2.65 -1.44 18.65
N ALA A 117 1.65 -0.58 18.81
CA ALA A 117 1.07 0.23 17.72
C ALA A 117 2.08 1.19 17.09
N ALA A 118 3.03 1.73 17.87
CA ALA A 118 4.06 2.61 17.34
C ALA A 118 5.00 1.83 16.41
N ARG A 119 5.32 0.58 16.75
CA ARG A 119 6.13 -0.30 15.90
C ARG A 119 5.38 -0.76 14.66
N ARG A 120 4.06 -1.01 14.73
CA ARG A 120 3.24 -1.26 13.54
C ARG A 120 3.20 -0.05 12.61
N THR A 121 3.04 1.15 13.16
CA THR A 121 3.10 2.39 12.39
C THR A 121 4.47 2.58 11.73
N GLN A 122 5.56 2.26 12.42
CA GLN A 122 6.91 2.34 11.86
C GLN A 122 7.13 1.32 10.74
N LEU A 123 6.59 0.10 10.88
CA LEU A 123 6.69 -0.97 9.88
C LEU A 123 6.07 -0.55 8.54
N THR A 124 5.00 0.25 8.56
CA THR A 124 4.30 0.71 7.36
C THR A 124 4.84 2.01 6.78
N ARG A 125 5.94 2.56 7.32
CA ARG A 125 6.55 3.78 6.78
C ARG A 125 7.50 3.44 5.64
N GLU A 126 7.38 4.15 4.52
CA GLU A 126 8.45 4.21 3.53
C GLU A 126 9.66 4.92 4.16
N ASN A 127 10.87 4.35 4.00
CA ASN A 127 12.07 4.69 4.77
C ASN A 127 12.72 6.05 4.41
N ARG A 128 11.98 6.99 3.82
CA ARG A 128 12.47 8.33 3.45
C ARG A 128 11.43 9.36 3.88
N HIS A 129 11.88 10.52 4.36
CA HIS A 129 11.01 11.58 4.89
C HIS A 129 9.95 12.01 3.85
N LEU A 130 8.76 11.39 3.90
CA LEU A 130 7.60 11.80 3.12
C LEU A 130 7.04 13.08 3.73
N HIS A 131 7.42 14.22 3.18
CA HIS A 131 6.70 15.47 3.44
C HIS A 131 5.48 15.54 2.52
N GLN A 132 4.28 15.42 3.09
CA GLN A 132 3.04 15.76 2.41
C GLN A 132 3.01 17.28 2.19
N GLN A 133 3.54 17.75 1.05
CA GLN A 133 3.16 19.07 0.55
C GLN A 133 1.86 18.90 -0.24
N LEU A 134 0.75 19.31 0.39
CA LEU A 134 -0.50 19.55 -0.32
C LEU A 134 -0.26 20.70 -1.30
N ALA A 135 -0.06 20.39 -2.58
CA ALA A 135 -0.19 21.38 -3.63
C ALA A 135 -1.66 21.80 -3.68
N ALA A 136 -1.90 23.08 -3.35
CA ALA A 136 -3.19 23.77 -3.50
C ALA A 136 -3.52 24.00 -4.98
#